data_AF-A0A4V2MXS5-F1
#
_entry.id   AF-A0A4V2MXS5-F1
#
_cell.length_a   1.000
_cell.length_b   1.000
_cell.length_c   1.000
_cell.angle_alpha   90.00
_cell.angle_beta   90.00
_cell.angle_gamma   90.00
#
_symmetry.space_group_name_H-M   'P 1'
#
loop_
_entity.id
_entity.type
_entity.pdbx_description
1 polymer ?
#
loop_
_entity_poly.entity_id
_entity_poly.type
_entity_poly.pdbx_seq_one_letter_code
_entity_poly.pdbx_strand_id
1 'polypeptide(L)'
;MAFKSLAAILALAASFGAVHGAIVKRVTCPDGNTANDAACCPLFAIRDDIQANLFDGGECGEEVHESLRLTFHDAIGIGHTGGGGADGSIVIFSSTETAFHANNGIDEIVERQKPIIARNNITAGDFIQFAGAIGVSNCPGAPQLDFHLGRPAATAAAPDLTVPEPFDTIDSILARFSDAGGFSPAEVVALLASHTIAASDHIDPNLQGVPFDSTPEVFDTQVFLEVQLRGTLFPGSGGNQGEVESAIAGEMRLQSDHNLARDSRTACEWQSFVNNQAKLQSAFKAAMRKMAVLGHDINQMADCSDLIPVPKGLNVAATFPPGLTNADIEQACATTPFPTLSTQPGPATTIPPVPGS
;
A
#
# COMPACT_ATOMS: atom_id res chain seq x y z
N MET A 1 59.41 5.43 54.50
CA MET A 1 58.38 4.41 54.78
C MET A 1 57.10 4.92 54.12
N ALA A 2 56.87 4.67 52.83
CA ALA A 2 56.33 3.44 52.22
C ALA A 2 54.94 3.07 52.78
N PHE A 3 54.04 2.65 51.88
CA PHE A 3 52.63 2.24 52.04
C PHE A 3 51.60 3.37 51.92
N LYS A 4 50.55 3.32 51.07
CA LYS A 4 50.09 2.32 50.10
C LYS A 4 48.99 2.96 49.23
N SER A 5 49.02 2.66 47.94
CA SER A 5 48.00 2.98 46.93
C SER A 5 46.64 2.33 47.23
N LEU A 6 45.53 2.98 46.85
CA LEU A 6 44.36 2.26 46.34
C LEU A 6 43.63 3.14 45.31
N ALA A 7 43.79 2.81 44.04
CA ALA A 7 43.04 3.35 42.93
C ALA A 7 41.65 2.69 42.89
N ALA A 8 40.59 3.49 42.81
CA ALA A 8 39.24 3.01 42.53
C ALA A 8 39.08 2.92 41.00
N ILE A 9 39.15 1.69 40.47
CA ILE A 9 38.78 1.38 39.09
C ILE A 9 37.27 1.17 39.06
N LEU A 10 36.51 2.08 38.45
CA LEU A 10 35.12 1.82 38.07
C LEU A 10 35.12 0.75 36.97
N ALA A 11 34.57 -0.43 37.28
CA ALA A 11 34.25 -1.44 36.29
C ALA A 11 33.02 -0.98 35.49
N LEU A 12 33.24 -0.52 34.26
CA LEU A 12 32.17 -0.33 33.28
C LEU A 12 31.77 -1.73 32.77
N ALA A 13 30.72 -2.31 33.35
CA ALA A 13 30.13 -3.53 32.81
C ALA A 13 29.39 -3.18 31.51
N ALA A 14 30.07 -3.34 30.37
CA ALA A 14 29.43 -3.35 29.06
C ALA A 14 28.56 -4.61 28.98
N SER A 15 27.25 -4.45 29.18
CA SER A 15 26.25 -5.45 28.83
C SER A 15 26.20 -5.56 27.30
N PHE A 16 27.08 -6.36 26.71
CA PHE A 16 26.87 -6.89 25.37
C PHE A 16 25.68 -7.84 25.45
N GLY A 17 24.50 -7.33 25.12
CA GLY A 17 23.38 -8.18 24.77
C GLY A 17 23.80 -9.01 23.56
N ALA A 18 23.92 -10.33 23.76
CA ALA A 18 24.10 -11.26 22.66
C ALA A 18 22.86 -11.17 21.77
N VAL A 19 22.97 -10.44 20.67
CA VAL A 19 22.02 -10.52 19.56
C VAL A 19 22.13 -11.95 19.05
N HIS A 20 21.19 -12.80 19.46
CA HIS A 20 20.97 -14.08 18.80
C HIS A 20 20.37 -13.75 17.44
N GLY A 21 21.22 -13.42 16.48
CA GLY A 21 20.83 -13.52 15.08
C GLY A 21 20.51 -14.99 14.84
N ALA A 22 19.22 -15.31 14.73
CA ALA A 22 18.81 -16.63 14.30
C ALA A 22 19.55 -16.91 12.99
N ILE A 23 20.34 -17.99 12.96
CA ILE A 23 20.97 -18.45 11.72
C ILE A 23 19.82 -18.90 10.83
N VAL A 24 19.32 -18.01 9.97
CA VAL A 24 18.33 -18.36 8.95
C VAL A 24 19.05 -19.28 7.98
N LYS A 25 18.70 -20.56 8.02
CA LYS A 25 19.31 -21.59 7.18
C LYS A 25 18.84 -21.37 5.74
N ARG A 26 19.67 -20.71 4.92
CA ARG A 26 19.36 -20.49 3.51
C ARG A 26 19.45 -21.78 2.70
N VAL A 27 18.61 -21.87 1.68
CA VAL A 27 18.53 -22.96 0.71
C VAL A 27 19.03 -22.46 -0.64
N THR A 28 19.87 -23.25 -1.31
CA THR A 28 20.23 -23.01 -2.72
C THR A 28 19.18 -23.65 -3.61
N CYS A 29 18.51 -22.82 -4.41
CA CYS A 29 17.49 -23.23 -5.35
C CYS A 29 18.10 -23.91 -6.60
N PRO A 30 17.32 -24.70 -7.37
CA PRO A 30 17.83 -25.40 -8.55
C PRO A 30 18.42 -24.50 -9.63
N ASP A 31 18.00 -23.24 -9.68
CA ASP A 31 18.47 -22.19 -10.60
C ASP A 31 19.72 -21.45 -10.10
N GLY A 32 20.22 -21.79 -8.91
CA GLY A 32 21.38 -21.17 -8.28
C GLY A 32 21.07 -19.98 -7.39
N ASN A 33 19.81 -19.52 -7.32
CA ASN A 33 19.39 -18.50 -6.35
C ASN A 33 19.45 -19.04 -4.91
N THR A 34 19.42 -18.14 -3.92
CA THR A 34 19.33 -18.51 -2.50
C THR A 34 18.05 -17.97 -1.91
N ALA A 35 17.30 -18.83 -1.21
CA ALA A 35 16.06 -18.46 -0.52
C ALA A 35 16.12 -18.79 0.98
N ASN A 36 15.26 -18.16 1.78
CA ASN A 36 15.07 -18.49 3.19
C ASN A 36 14.40 -19.86 3.41
N ASP A 37 13.51 -20.28 2.49
CA ASP A 37 12.85 -21.59 2.49
C ASP A 37 12.88 -22.21 1.08
N ALA A 38 12.95 -23.54 1.00
CA ALA A 38 12.91 -24.26 -0.28
C ALA A 38 11.58 -24.05 -1.02
N ALA A 39 10.48 -23.81 -0.30
CA ALA A 39 9.17 -23.51 -0.86
C ALA A 39 9.16 -22.21 -1.66
N CYS A 40 10.09 -21.29 -1.40
CA CYS A 40 10.19 -20.02 -2.12
C CYS A 40 10.88 -20.17 -3.48
N CYS A 41 11.62 -21.25 -3.73
CA CYS A 41 12.42 -21.39 -4.96
C CYS A 41 11.63 -21.24 -6.28
N PRO A 42 10.40 -21.77 -6.43
CA PRO A 42 9.62 -21.56 -7.66
C PRO A 42 9.28 -20.09 -7.93
N LEU A 43 9.23 -19.24 -6.90
CA LEU A 43 8.81 -17.85 -7.01
C LEU A 43 9.83 -16.97 -7.76
N PHE A 44 11.10 -17.38 -7.89
CA PHE A 44 12.07 -16.65 -8.70
C PHE A 44 11.65 -16.58 -10.17
N ALA A 45 11.20 -17.71 -10.73
CA ALA A 45 10.70 -17.75 -12.10
C ALA A 45 9.41 -16.94 -12.25
N ILE A 46 8.52 -16.99 -11.25
CA ILE A 46 7.28 -16.20 -11.25
C ILE A 46 7.59 -14.71 -11.20
N ARG A 47 8.52 -14.28 -10.34
CA ARG A 47 8.98 -12.88 -10.27
C ARG A 47 9.49 -12.40 -11.62
N ASP A 48 10.38 -13.16 -12.24
CA ASP A 48 11.00 -12.76 -13.50
C ASP A 48 9.95 -12.71 -14.63
N ASP A 49 8.97 -13.61 -14.59
CA ASP A 49 7.82 -13.64 -15.50
C ASP A 49 6.91 -12.41 -15.34
N ILE A 50 6.48 -12.09 -14.11
CA ILE A 50 5.60 -10.93 -13.88
C ILE A 50 6.32 -9.60 -14.11
N GLN A 51 7.61 -9.50 -13.79
CA GLN A 51 8.37 -8.29 -14.12
C GLN A 51 8.43 -8.05 -15.62
N ALA A 52 8.65 -9.11 -16.41
CA ALA A 52 8.77 -8.97 -17.87
C ALA A 52 7.42 -8.81 -18.59
N ASN A 53 6.37 -9.50 -18.12
CA ASN A 53 5.13 -9.69 -18.88
C ASN A 53 3.87 -9.10 -18.23
N LEU A 54 3.93 -8.71 -16.95
CA LEU A 54 2.83 -8.04 -16.26
C LEU A 54 3.18 -6.58 -15.93
N PHE A 55 4.44 -6.29 -15.58
CA PHE A 55 4.88 -4.95 -15.16
C PHE A 55 5.83 -4.28 -16.17
N ASP A 56 5.71 -4.60 -17.47
CA ASP A 56 6.42 -3.94 -18.58
C ASP A 56 7.95 -3.75 -18.40
N GLY A 57 8.61 -4.74 -17.79
CA GLY A 57 10.04 -4.65 -17.50
C GLY A 57 10.36 -4.05 -16.13
N GLY A 58 9.40 -4.03 -15.21
CA GLY A 58 9.56 -3.56 -13.84
C GLY A 58 9.21 -2.09 -13.65
N GLU A 59 8.22 -1.59 -14.38
CA GLU A 59 7.67 -0.24 -14.22
C GLU A 59 6.73 -0.18 -13.01
N CYS A 60 6.57 1.02 -12.44
CA CYS A 60 5.52 1.35 -11.48
C CYS A 60 4.41 2.07 -12.25
N GLY A 61 3.66 1.31 -13.03
CA GLY A 61 2.56 1.79 -13.87
C GLY A 61 1.23 1.14 -13.49
N GLU A 62 0.28 1.14 -14.43
CA GLU A 62 -1.11 0.72 -14.16
C GLU A 62 -1.21 -0.68 -13.55
N GLU A 63 -0.58 -1.71 -14.14
CA GLU A 63 -0.65 -3.06 -13.58
C GLU A 63 -0.11 -3.17 -12.15
N VAL A 64 0.86 -2.33 -11.77
CA VAL A 64 1.34 -2.28 -10.38
C VAL A 64 0.28 -1.67 -9.48
N HIS A 65 -0.34 -0.58 -9.90
CA HIS A 65 -1.41 0.09 -9.15
C HIS A 65 -2.61 -0.85 -8.95
N GLU A 66 -3.06 -1.49 -10.03
CA GLU A 66 -4.15 -2.47 -10.00
C GLU A 66 -3.79 -3.70 -9.16
N SER A 67 -2.56 -4.22 -9.28
CA SER A 67 -2.11 -5.37 -8.48
C SER A 67 -2.07 -5.04 -6.99
N LEU A 68 -1.63 -3.83 -6.62
CA LEU A 68 -1.68 -3.35 -5.25
C LEU A 68 -3.13 -3.23 -4.76
N ARG A 69 -4.02 -2.61 -5.55
CA ARG A 69 -5.45 -2.52 -5.24
C ARG A 69 -6.05 -3.91 -5.04
N LEU A 70 -5.77 -4.86 -5.93
CA LEU A 70 -6.26 -6.23 -5.84
C LEU A 70 -5.88 -6.91 -4.51
N THR A 71 -4.72 -6.62 -3.94
CA THR A 71 -4.34 -7.16 -2.63
C THR A 71 -5.32 -6.79 -1.52
N PHE A 72 -5.84 -5.55 -1.55
CA PHE A 72 -6.82 -5.06 -0.58
C PHE A 72 -8.19 -5.68 -0.83
N HIS A 73 -8.64 -5.66 -2.09
CA HIS A 73 -9.98 -6.15 -2.46
C HIS A 73 -10.15 -7.65 -2.21
N ASP A 74 -9.09 -8.45 -2.37
CA ASP A 74 -9.06 -9.85 -1.91
C ASP A 74 -9.07 -9.92 -0.36
N ALA A 75 -8.07 -9.31 0.27
CA ALA A 75 -7.80 -9.52 1.69
C ALA A 75 -8.88 -9.00 2.65
N ILE A 76 -9.52 -7.87 2.33
CA ILE A 76 -10.50 -7.23 3.22
C ILE A 76 -11.86 -7.95 3.20
N GLY A 77 -12.07 -8.88 2.26
CA GLY A 77 -13.23 -9.76 2.14
C GLY A 77 -13.33 -10.80 3.27
N ILE A 78 -13.24 -10.37 4.53
CA ILE A 78 -13.36 -11.18 5.74
C ILE A 78 -14.00 -10.38 6.86
N GLY A 79 -14.77 -11.04 7.72
CA GLY A 79 -15.32 -10.45 8.93
C GLY A 79 -16.42 -11.29 9.55
N HIS A 80 -17.24 -10.67 10.40
CA HIS A 80 -18.35 -11.37 11.06
C HIS A 80 -19.40 -11.92 10.07
N THR A 81 -19.48 -11.37 8.86
CA THR A 81 -20.40 -11.79 7.80
C THR A 81 -19.89 -12.98 6.98
N GLY A 82 -18.64 -13.40 7.19
CA GLY A 82 -17.97 -14.47 6.43
C GLY A 82 -16.77 -13.97 5.64
N GLY A 83 -16.36 -14.75 4.64
CA GLY A 83 -15.19 -14.47 3.80
C GLY A 83 -13.88 -15.07 4.34
N GLY A 84 -12.94 -15.35 3.44
CA GLY A 84 -11.69 -16.06 3.76
C GLY A 84 -10.46 -15.15 3.91
N GLY A 85 -10.60 -13.86 3.62
CA GLY A 85 -9.52 -12.89 3.70
C GLY A 85 -8.60 -12.99 2.49
N ALA A 86 -7.29 -12.97 2.70
CA ALA A 86 -6.31 -13.02 1.61
C ALA A 86 -6.22 -14.46 1.05
N ASP A 87 -7.25 -14.96 0.38
CA ASP A 87 -7.37 -16.36 -0.06
C ASP A 87 -7.48 -16.54 -1.58
N GLY A 88 -7.48 -15.43 -2.34
CA GLY A 88 -7.65 -15.43 -3.78
C GLY A 88 -9.06 -15.70 -4.25
N SER A 89 -10.05 -15.56 -3.36
CA SER A 89 -11.47 -15.72 -3.68
C SER A 89 -11.91 -14.80 -4.82
N ILE A 90 -11.41 -13.57 -4.86
CA ILE A 90 -11.72 -12.61 -5.93
C ILE A 90 -11.28 -13.08 -7.33
N VAL A 91 -10.27 -13.94 -7.43
CA VAL A 91 -9.86 -14.57 -8.70
C VAL A 91 -10.67 -15.84 -8.97
N ILE A 92 -10.79 -16.72 -7.96
CA ILE A 92 -11.44 -18.03 -8.06
C ILE A 92 -12.95 -17.89 -8.33
N PHE A 93 -13.59 -16.93 -7.68
CA PHE A 93 -15.02 -16.59 -7.78
C PHE A 93 -15.24 -15.24 -8.46
N SER A 94 -14.31 -14.82 -9.32
CA SER A 94 -14.34 -13.57 -10.09
C SER A 94 -15.70 -13.19 -10.67
N SER A 95 -16.42 -14.11 -11.32
CA SER A 95 -17.78 -13.82 -11.86
C SER A 95 -18.81 -13.34 -10.84
N THR A 96 -18.57 -13.58 -9.54
CA THR A 96 -19.39 -13.08 -8.43
C THR A 96 -18.77 -11.82 -7.84
N GLU A 97 -17.50 -11.88 -7.42
CA GLU A 97 -16.90 -10.80 -6.65
C GLU A 97 -16.60 -9.55 -7.47
N THR A 98 -16.19 -9.67 -8.73
CA THR A 98 -15.95 -8.49 -9.58
C THR A 98 -17.24 -7.84 -10.06
N ALA A 99 -18.40 -8.46 -9.81
CA ALA A 99 -19.71 -7.86 -10.07
C ALA A 99 -20.21 -6.97 -8.91
N PHE A 100 -19.55 -6.99 -7.75
CA PHE A 100 -19.86 -6.10 -6.64
C PHE A 100 -19.46 -4.67 -6.97
N HIS A 101 -20.28 -3.71 -6.55
CA HIS A 101 -20.07 -2.29 -6.91
C HIS A 101 -18.70 -1.77 -6.44
N ALA A 102 -18.29 -2.12 -5.22
CA ALA A 102 -17.00 -1.73 -4.66
C ALA A 102 -15.80 -2.31 -5.45
N ASN A 103 -15.99 -3.41 -6.18
CA ASN A 103 -14.95 -4.08 -6.98
C ASN A 103 -14.93 -3.65 -8.45
N ASN A 104 -15.68 -2.61 -8.84
CA ASN A 104 -15.68 -2.13 -10.22
C ASN A 104 -14.25 -1.84 -10.71
N GLY A 105 -13.91 -2.34 -11.91
CA GLY A 105 -12.57 -2.26 -12.53
C GLY A 105 -11.54 -3.27 -12.04
N ILE A 106 -11.84 -4.13 -11.06
CA ILE A 106 -10.90 -5.17 -10.61
C ILE A 106 -10.83 -6.34 -11.61
N ASP A 107 -11.85 -6.52 -12.43
CA ASP A 107 -11.93 -7.61 -13.41
C ASP A 107 -10.78 -7.58 -14.42
N GLU A 108 -10.32 -6.41 -14.86
CA GLU A 108 -9.23 -6.29 -15.83
C GLU A 108 -7.93 -6.93 -15.32
N ILE A 109 -7.46 -6.51 -14.13
CA ILE A 109 -6.25 -7.09 -13.53
C ILE A 109 -6.44 -8.56 -13.14
N VAL A 110 -7.65 -8.97 -12.71
CA VAL A 110 -7.94 -10.39 -12.44
C VAL A 110 -7.77 -11.23 -13.70
N GLU A 111 -8.29 -10.79 -14.84
CA GLU A 111 -8.13 -11.50 -16.11
C GLU A 111 -6.68 -11.51 -16.61
N ARG A 112 -5.90 -10.44 -16.37
CA ARG A 112 -4.46 -10.42 -16.67
C ARG A 112 -3.66 -11.40 -15.80
N GLN A 113 -3.99 -11.52 -14.52
CA GLN A 113 -3.26 -12.36 -13.57
C GLN A 113 -3.62 -13.87 -13.69
N LYS A 114 -4.88 -14.21 -14.00
CA LYS A 114 -5.35 -15.62 -14.16
C LYS A 114 -4.46 -16.53 -15.00
N PRO A 115 -4.03 -16.19 -16.23
CA PRO A 115 -3.18 -17.07 -17.03
C PRO A 115 -1.80 -17.29 -16.40
N ILE A 116 -1.28 -16.30 -15.66
CA ILE A 116 0.00 -16.40 -14.96
C ILE A 116 -0.12 -17.34 -13.76
N ILE A 117 -1.21 -17.23 -13.00
CA ILE A 117 -1.53 -18.14 -11.89
C ILE A 117 -1.61 -19.58 -12.41
N ALA A 118 -2.39 -19.80 -13.49
CA ALA A 118 -2.62 -21.12 -14.05
C ALA A 118 -1.33 -21.79 -14.57
N ARG A 119 -0.45 -21.04 -15.26
CA ARG A 119 0.79 -21.61 -15.82
C ARG A 119 1.87 -21.90 -14.78
N ASN A 120 1.82 -21.23 -13.62
CA ASN A 120 2.82 -21.38 -12.57
C ASN A 120 2.38 -22.30 -11.40
N ASN A 121 1.14 -22.80 -11.42
CA ASN A 121 0.60 -23.70 -10.39
C ASN A 121 0.78 -23.15 -8.95
N ILE A 122 0.60 -21.85 -8.80
CA ILE A 122 0.57 -21.12 -7.52
C ILE A 122 -0.90 -20.88 -7.14
N THR A 123 -1.23 -20.78 -5.86
CA THR A 123 -2.59 -20.44 -5.45
C THR A 123 -2.88 -18.98 -5.78
N ALA A 124 -4.15 -18.66 -6.05
CA ALA A 124 -4.55 -17.29 -6.38
C ALA A 124 -4.20 -16.31 -5.25
N GLY A 125 -4.49 -16.67 -3.98
CA GLY A 125 -4.16 -15.81 -2.85
C GLY A 125 -2.66 -15.56 -2.71
N ASP A 126 -1.82 -16.58 -2.91
CA ASP A 126 -0.36 -16.37 -2.87
C ASP A 126 0.11 -15.49 -4.03
N PHE A 127 -0.44 -15.68 -5.23
CA PHE A 127 -0.07 -14.87 -6.38
C PHE A 127 -0.48 -13.40 -6.24
N ILE A 128 -1.69 -13.11 -5.78
CA ILE A 128 -2.17 -11.72 -5.60
C ILE A 128 -1.23 -10.95 -4.67
N GLN A 129 -0.92 -11.53 -3.51
CA GLN A 129 -0.06 -10.88 -2.52
C GLN A 129 1.40 -10.81 -2.98
N PHE A 130 1.85 -11.78 -3.78
CA PHE A 130 3.18 -11.77 -4.40
C PHE A 130 3.30 -10.68 -5.47
N ALA A 131 2.32 -10.59 -6.38
CA ALA A 131 2.27 -9.59 -7.43
C ALA A 131 2.21 -8.18 -6.85
N GLY A 132 1.39 -7.93 -5.83
CA GLY A 132 1.36 -6.66 -5.12
C GLY A 132 2.71 -6.30 -4.47
N ALA A 133 3.36 -7.26 -3.79
CA ALA A 133 4.67 -7.02 -3.17
C ALA A 133 5.80 -6.76 -4.18
N ILE A 134 5.81 -7.49 -5.30
CA ILE A 134 6.78 -7.27 -6.40
C ILE A 134 6.49 -5.94 -7.11
N GLY A 135 5.23 -5.66 -7.45
CA GLY A 135 4.85 -4.41 -8.12
C GLY A 135 5.23 -3.19 -7.29
N VAL A 136 4.86 -3.16 -6.00
CA VAL A 136 5.26 -2.08 -5.09
C VAL A 136 6.79 -1.91 -5.02
N SER A 137 7.57 -2.98 -5.19
CA SER A 137 9.02 -2.88 -5.21
C SER A 137 9.60 -2.14 -6.42
N ASN A 138 8.82 -1.99 -7.49
CA ASN A 138 9.19 -1.20 -8.67
C ASN A 138 9.08 0.29 -8.42
N CYS A 139 8.22 0.71 -7.49
CA CYS A 139 7.93 2.10 -7.19
C CYS A 139 9.06 2.73 -6.34
N PRO A 140 9.77 3.76 -6.84
CA PRO A 140 10.79 4.44 -6.05
C PRO A 140 10.21 5.01 -4.76
N GLY A 141 10.91 4.83 -3.64
CA GLY A 141 10.46 5.29 -2.33
C GLY A 141 9.61 4.28 -1.56
N ALA A 142 9.18 3.17 -2.17
CA ALA A 142 8.39 2.18 -1.48
C ALA A 142 9.21 1.43 -0.40
N PRO A 143 8.57 0.92 0.67
CA PRO A 143 9.21 -0.07 1.52
C PRO A 143 9.29 -1.42 0.80
N GLN A 144 10.31 -2.22 1.13
CA GLN A 144 10.35 -3.63 0.74
C GLN A 144 9.27 -4.38 1.52
N LEU A 145 8.14 -4.71 0.90
CA LEU A 145 7.05 -5.44 1.56
C LEU A 145 7.46 -6.87 1.93
N ASP A 146 6.77 -7.42 2.92
CA ASP A 146 6.95 -8.82 3.33
C ASP A 146 6.06 -9.73 2.48
N PHE A 147 6.54 -10.93 2.17
CA PHE A 147 5.77 -11.93 1.45
C PHE A 147 5.88 -13.29 2.14
N HIS A 148 4.72 -13.82 2.52
CA HIS A 148 4.60 -15.14 3.13
C HIS A 148 3.80 -16.05 2.19
N LEU A 149 4.33 -17.22 1.88
CA LEU A 149 3.74 -18.22 0.98
C LEU A 149 2.97 -19.28 1.78
N GLY A 150 1.79 -19.69 1.31
CA GLY A 150 1.07 -20.82 1.90
C GLY A 150 -0.45 -20.67 1.99
N ARG A 151 -1.06 -19.74 1.26
CA ARG A 151 -2.52 -19.55 1.26
C ARG A 151 -3.20 -20.74 0.56
N PRO A 152 -4.16 -21.43 1.19
CA PRO A 152 -4.99 -22.41 0.51
C PRO A 152 -5.88 -21.73 -0.54
N ALA A 153 -6.34 -22.50 -1.53
CA ALA A 153 -7.34 -21.99 -2.47
C ALA A 153 -8.67 -21.71 -1.74
N ALA A 154 -9.27 -20.56 -2.03
CA ALA A 154 -10.59 -20.20 -1.54
C ALA A 154 -11.64 -21.29 -1.85
N THR A 155 -12.59 -21.47 -0.92
CA THR A 155 -13.67 -22.46 -1.06
C THR A 155 -15.06 -21.85 -1.24
N ALA A 156 -15.17 -20.53 -1.05
CA ALA A 156 -16.36 -19.73 -1.31
C ALA A 156 -15.96 -18.30 -1.68
N ALA A 157 -16.86 -17.58 -2.35
CA ALA A 157 -16.70 -16.16 -2.60
C ALA A 157 -16.80 -15.35 -1.30
N ALA A 158 -16.13 -14.21 -1.23
CA ALA A 158 -16.38 -13.23 -0.18
C ALA A 158 -17.83 -12.70 -0.26
N PRO A 159 -18.48 -12.41 0.88
CA PRO A 159 -19.75 -11.68 0.88
C PRO A 159 -19.59 -10.28 0.28
N ASP A 160 -20.63 -9.76 -0.36
CA ASP A 160 -20.67 -8.35 -0.77
C ASP A 160 -20.66 -7.41 0.46
N LEU A 161 -20.40 -6.11 0.23
CA LEU A 161 -20.37 -5.04 1.23
C LEU A 161 -19.25 -5.18 2.28
N THR A 162 -18.22 -5.99 2.00
CA THR A 162 -17.00 -6.10 2.83
C THR A 162 -15.90 -5.12 2.43
N VAL A 163 -15.93 -4.63 1.19
CA VAL A 163 -14.97 -3.65 0.66
C VAL A 163 -15.57 -2.24 0.87
N PRO A 164 -14.87 -1.33 1.57
CA PRO A 164 -15.30 0.06 1.73
C PRO A 164 -15.45 0.80 0.40
N GLU A 165 -16.44 1.69 0.35
CA GLU A 165 -16.71 2.54 -0.81
C GLU A 165 -16.23 3.98 -0.58
N PRO A 166 -15.86 4.74 -1.63
CA PRO A 166 -15.32 6.09 -1.45
C PRO A 166 -16.32 7.08 -0.86
N PHE A 167 -17.62 6.76 -0.87
CA PHE A 167 -18.69 7.56 -0.27
C PHE A 167 -19.12 7.07 1.12
N ASP A 168 -18.48 6.03 1.67
CA ASP A 168 -18.76 5.56 3.02
C ASP A 168 -18.38 6.60 4.07
N THR A 169 -19.16 6.63 5.15
CA THR A 169 -18.83 7.42 6.34
C THR A 169 -17.57 6.89 7.02
N ILE A 170 -16.82 7.77 7.70
CA ILE A 170 -15.63 7.37 8.46
C ILE A 170 -15.96 6.34 9.55
N ASP A 171 -17.14 6.43 10.16
CA ASP A 171 -17.59 5.43 11.14
C ASP A 171 -17.72 4.04 10.50
N SER A 172 -18.32 3.95 9.31
CA SER A 172 -18.45 2.70 8.55
C SER A 172 -17.08 2.14 8.17
N ILE A 173 -16.20 2.97 7.59
CA ILE A 173 -14.86 2.57 7.17
C ILE A 173 -14.07 2.01 8.35
N LEU A 174 -13.97 2.78 9.45
CA LEU A 174 -13.21 2.35 10.63
C LEU A 174 -13.81 1.07 11.27
N ALA A 175 -15.14 0.93 11.28
CA ALA A 175 -15.78 -0.29 11.77
C ALA A 175 -15.48 -1.50 10.85
N ARG A 176 -15.49 -1.33 9.53
CA ARG A 176 -15.20 -2.38 8.54
C ARG A 176 -13.77 -2.90 8.67
N PHE A 177 -12.81 -1.98 8.79
CA PHE A 177 -11.41 -2.32 9.04
C PHE A 177 -11.20 -2.98 10.42
N SER A 178 -11.95 -2.54 11.44
CA SER A 178 -11.92 -3.20 12.75
C SER A 178 -12.47 -4.63 12.70
N ASP A 179 -13.58 -4.87 11.99
CA ASP A 179 -14.19 -6.20 11.83
C ASP A 179 -13.32 -7.17 11.03
N ALA A 180 -12.67 -6.69 9.95
CA ALA A 180 -11.87 -7.55 9.09
C ALA A 180 -10.60 -8.09 9.76
N GLY A 181 -9.90 -7.25 10.52
CA GLY A 181 -8.59 -7.63 11.07
C GLY A 181 -8.18 -6.87 12.32
N GLY A 182 -9.09 -6.15 12.95
CA GLY A 182 -8.78 -5.30 14.10
C GLY A 182 -7.78 -4.20 13.75
N PHE A 183 -7.91 -3.57 12.58
CA PHE A 183 -7.08 -2.42 12.22
C PHE A 183 -7.52 -1.18 13.02
N SER A 184 -6.54 -0.50 13.59
CA SER A 184 -6.71 0.80 14.23
C SER A 184 -6.86 1.91 13.18
N PRO A 185 -7.44 3.07 13.55
CA PRO A 185 -7.52 4.21 12.63
C PRO A 185 -6.16 4.63 12.04
N ALA A 186 -5.08 4.49 12.80
CA ALA A 186 -3.73 4.78 12.30
C ALA A 186 -3.26 3.78 11.23
N GLU A 187 -3.58 2.49 11.40
CA GLU A 187 -3.30 1.48 10.37
C GLU A 187 -4.14 1.68 9.10
N VAL A 188 -5.40 2.15 9.23
CA VAL A 188 -6.23 2.52 8.07
C VAL A 188 -5.57 3.65 7.27
N VAL A 189 -5.15 4.73 7.95
CA VAL A 189 -4.43 5.83 7.28
C VAL A 189 -3.11 5.34 6.68
N ALA A 190 -2.39 4.45 7.37
CA ALA A 190 -1.16 3.88 6.84
C ALA A 190 -1.39 3.07 5.56
N LEU A 191 -2.47 2.28 5.47
CA LEU A 191 -2.82 1.52 4.26
C LEU A 191 -3.17 2.44 3.08
N LEU A 192 -3.81 3.59 3.33
CA LEU A 192 -4.10 4.59 2.29
C LEU A 192 -2.86 5.24 1.69
N ALA A 193 -1.67 4.97 2.22
CA ALA A 193 -0.43 5.27 1.51
C ALA A 193 -0.37 4.61 0.12
N SER A 194 -1.13 3.53 -0.13
CA SER A 194 -1.29 2.98 -1.48
C SER A 194 -1.78 4.00 -2.50
N HIS A 195 -2.55 5.02 -2.09
CA HIS A 195 -3.10 6.02 -2.99
C HIS A 195 -2.05 6.97 -3.58
N THR A 196 -0.79 6.97 -3.10
CA THR A 196 0.31 7.73 -3.73
C THR A 196 0.82 7.07 -5.01
N ILE A 197 0.49 5.80 -5.24
CA ILE A 197 0.81 5.04 -6.46
C ILE A 197 -0.47 4.44 -7.03
N ALA A 198 -1.42 5.31 -7.37
CA ALA A 198 -2.75 4.91 -7.79
C ALA A 198 -3.44 5.97 -8.66
N ALA A 199 -4.41 5.50 -9.42
CA ALA A 199 -5.32 6.30 -10.22
C ALA A 199 -6.74 5.73 -10.21
N SER A 200 -7.69 6.50 -10.78
CA SER A 200 -9.09 6.12 -10.89
C SER A 200 -9.54 6.06 -12.35
N ASP A 201 -10.26 4.98 -12.69
CA ASP A 201 -10.84 4.76 -14.02
C ASP A 201 -12.37 4.86 -14.11
N HIS A 202 -13.05 4.88 -12.97
CA HIS A 202 -14.48 4.60 -12.94
C HIS A 202 -15.31 5.54 -12.06
N ILE A 203 -14.69 6.44 -11.29
CA ILE A 203 -15.44 7.40 -10.48
C ILE A 203 -16.03 8.49 -11.38
N ASP A 204 -15.23 9.13 -12.22
CA ASP A 204 -15.75 9.93 -13.34
C ASP A 204 -15.88 9.00 -14.56
N PRO A 205 -17.10 8.77 -15.08
CA PRO A 205 -17.31 7.86 -16.20
C PRO A 205 -16.70 8.34 -17.53
N ASN A 206 -16.17 9.56 -17.60
CA ASN A 206 -15.56 10.14 -18.80
C ASN A 206 -14.04 10.23 -18.74
N LEU A 207 -13.43 9.87 -17.61
CA LEU A 207 -11.98 9.92 -17.41
C LEU A 207 -11.43 8.57 -16.98
N GLN A 208 -10.20 8.29 -17.38
CA GLN A 208 -9.44 7.11 -16.99
C GLN A 208 -8.03 7.53 -16.58
N GLY A 209 -7.43 6.74 -15.69
CA GLY A 209 -6.09 6.95 -15.18
C GLY A 209 -5.94 8.25 -14.40
N VAL A 210 -6.99 8.78 -13.75
CA VAL A 210 -6.90 10.05 -13.01
C VAL A 210 -6.19 9.82 -11.66
N PRO A 211 -4.97 10.33 -11.44
CA PRO A 211 -4.22 10.03 -10.23
C PRO A 211 -4.79 10.73 -8.98
N PHE A 212 -4.48 10.18 -7.81
CA PHE A 212 -4.86 10.77 -6.51
C PHE A 212 -3.83 11.74 -5.95
N ASP A 213 -2.63 11.79 -6.53
CA ASP A 213 -1.62 12.81 -6.25
C ASP A 213 -0.84 13.17 -7.53
N SER A 214 0.09 14.11 -7.42
CA SER A 214 0.89 14.62 -8.53
C SER A 214 2.06 13.71 -8.96
N THR A 215 2.29 12.59 -8.28
CA THR A 215 3.46 11.70 -8.44
C THR A 215 3.08 10.22 -8.43
N PRO A 216 2.11 9.75 -9.27
CA PRO A 216 1.53 8.42 -9.16
C PRO A 216 2.49 7.25 -9.44
N GLU A 217 3.71 7.50 -9.91
CA GLU A 217 4.72 6.46 -10.15
C GLU A 217 5.75 6.36 -9.00
N VAL A 218 5.59 7.15 -7.95
CA VAL A 218 6.56 7.32 -6.86
C VAL A 218 5.86 7.16 -5.52
N PHE A 219 6.38 6.25 -4.69
CA PHE A 219 5.85 6.06 -3.35
C PHE A 219 6.40 7.12 -2.39
N ASP A 220 5.70 8.25 -2.29
CA ASP A 220 6.08 9.37 -1.44
C ASP A 220 4.94 9.86 -0.53
N THR A 221 5.02 11.11 -0.07
CA THR A 221 4.08 11.68 0.90
C THR A 221 3.17 12.75 0.29
N GLN A 222 3.17 12.92 -1.04
CA GLN A 222 2.41 13.94 -1.75
C GLN A 222 0.91 13.76 -1.56
N VAL A 223 0.36 12.55 -1.67
CA VAL A 223 -1.07 12.30 -1.39
C VAL A 223 -1.53 12.84 -0.02
N PHE A 224 -0.70 12.73 1.02
CA PHE A 224 -1.04 13.23 2.36
C PHE A 224 -1.05 14.77 2.43
N LEU A 225 -0.20 15.44 1.64
CA LEU A 225 -0.20 16.89 1.49
C LEU A 225 -1.38 17.35 0.64
N GLU A 226 -1.55 16.73 -0.52
CA GLU A 226 -2.43 17.21 -1.58
C GLU A 226 -3.90 17.03 -1.20
N VAL A 227 -4.28 15.94 -0.54
CA VAL A 227 -5.62 15.76 0.03
C VAL A 227 -5.95 16.80 1.12
N GLN A 228 -4.94 17.35 1.81
CA GLN A 228 -5.13 18.40 2.82
C GLN A 228 -5.35 19.79 2.22
N LEU A 229 -5.07 19.98 0.92
CA LEU A 229 -5.36 21.24 0.22
C LEU A 229 -6.86 21.46 0.08
N ARG A 230 -7.30 22.72 0.15
CA ARG A 230 -8.67 23.13 -0.16
C ARG A 230 -9.05 22.69 -1.59
N GLY A 231 -10.14 21.94 -1.72
CA GLY A 231 -10.72 21.62 -3.02
C GLY A 231 -11.23 22.88 -3.73
N THR A 232 -10.98 22.98 -5.03
CA THR A 232 -11.39 24.15 -5.85
C THR A 232 -11.92 23.78 -7.23
N LEU A 233 -11.76 22.52 -7.66
CA LEU A 233 -12.15 22.04 -8.98
C LEU A 233 -12.36 20.52 -8.97
N PHE A 234 -13.09 20.00 -9.96
CA PHE A 234 -13.05 18.59 -10.35
C PHE A 234 -12.11 18.46 -11.57
N PRO A 235 -11.36 17.35 -11.71
CA PRO A 235 -10.52 17.13 -12.89
C PRO A 235 -11.33 16.96 -14.18
N GLY A 236 -12.59 16.50 -14.05
CA GLY A 236 -13.52 16.31 -15.15
C GLY A 236 -14.91 16.88 -14.84
N SER A 237 -15.90 16.00 -14.84
CA SER A 237 -17.28 16.32 -14.47
C SER A 237 -17.42 16.38 -12.94
N GLY A 238 -18.37 17.18 -12.46
CA GLY A 238 -18.76 17.20 -11.05
C GLY A 238 -20.04 16.39 -10.80
N GLY A 239 -20.26 15.98 -9.56
CA GLY A 239 -21.46 15.25 -9.15
C GLY A 239 -21.35 13.72 -9.24
N ASN A 240 -20.13 13.20 -9.39
CA ASN A 240 -19.84 11.77 -9.31
C ASN A 240 -19.89 11.30 -7.85
N GLN A 241 -20.49 10.13 -7.60
CA GLN A 241 -20.64 9.61 -6.24
C GLN A 241 -19.28 9.20 -5.67
N GLY A 242 -18.94 9.70 -4.48
CA GLY A 242 -17.65 9.41 -3.85
C GLY A 242 -16.50 10.29 -4.34
N GLU A 243 -16.75 11.28 -5.20
CA GLU A 243 -15.78 12.29 -5.61
C GLU A 243 -16.04 13.63 -4.92
N VAL A 244 -14.98 14.34 -4.54
CA VAL A 244 -15.03 15.74 -4.09
C VAL A 244 -13.98 16.57 -4.83
N GLU A 245 -14.11 17.90 -4.75
CA GLU A 245 -13.15 18.79 -5.39
C GLU A 245 -11.70 18.53 -4.90
N SER A 246 -10.78 18.43 -5.86
CA SER A 246 -9.34 18.41 -5.68
C SER A 246 -8.76 19.82 -5.77
N ALA A 247 -7.46 19.98 -5.51
CA ALA A 247 -6.78 21.28 -5.55
C ALA A 247 -5.98 21.50 -6.85
N ILE A 248 -5.75 20.44 -7.62
CA ILE A 248 -4.84 20.45 -8.77
C ILE A 248 -5.58 19.94 -10.01
N ALA A 249 -5.42 20.63 -11.14
CA ALA A 249 -6.00 20.17 -12.40
C ALA A 249 -5.41 18.79 -12.77
N GLY A 250 -6.28 17.82 -13.09
CA GLY A 250 -5.88 16.45 -13.40
C GLY A 250 -5.71 15.53 -12.20
N GLU A 251 -5.89 16.02 -10.96
CA GLU A 251 -5.97 15.20 -9.75
C GLU A 251 -7.43 14.89 -9.40
N MET A 252 -7.73 13.66 -9.02
CA MET A 252 -9.00 13.27 -8.41
C MET A 252 -8.86 13.19 -6.89
N ARG A 253 -9.94 13.51 -6.17
CA ARG A 253 -10.00 13.30 -4.72
C ARG A 253 -11.22 12.50 -4.32
N LEU A 254 -10.99 11.36 -3.68
CA LEU A 254 -12.04 10.56 -3.09
C LEU A 254 -12.63 11.24 -1.84
N GLN A 255 -13.94 11.11 -1.67
CA GLN A 255 -14.66 11.66 -0.53
C GLN A 255 -14.18 11.01 0.79
N SER A 256 -13.88 9.72 0.80
CA SER A 256 -13.33 8.99 1.93
C SER A 256 -12.00 9.57 2.39
N ASP A 257 -11.08 9.83 1.46
CA ASP A 257 -9.75 10.36 1.75
C ASP A 257 -9.83 11.79 2.28
N HIS A 258 -10.65 12.63 1.63
CA HIS A 258 -10.93 13.99 2.09
C HIS A 258 -11.40 14.01 3.55
N ASN A 259 -12.32 13.10 3.89
CA ASN A 259 -12.89 12.99 5.22
C ASN A 259 -11.91 12.38 6.23
N LEU A 260 -11.15 11.34 5.87
CA LEU A 260 -10.13 10.74 6.75
C LEU A 260 -9.00 11.72 7.07
N ALA A 261 -8.60 12.56 6.12
CA ALA A 261 -7.64 13.64 6.35
C ALA A 261 -8.13 14.73 7.33
N ARG A 262 -9.45 14.77 7.61
CA ARG A 262 -10.10 15.81 8.42
C ARG A 262 -10.81 15.30 9.67
N ASP A 263 -11.03 14.00 9.80
CA ASP A 263 -11.66 13.39 10.98
C ASP A 263 -10.71 13.41 12.18
N SER A 264 -11.23 13.79 13.35
CA SER A 264 -10.43 13.93 14.57
C SER A 264 -9.70 12.67 15.04
N ARG A 265 -10.15 11.47 14.60
CA ARG A 265 -9.53 10.18 14.93
C ARG A 265 -8.33 9.85 14.04
N THR A 266 -8.24 10.46 12.85
CA THR A 266 -7.27 10.10 11.80
C THR A 266 -6.43 11.27 11.31
N ALA A 267 -6.91 12.52 11.40
CA ALA A 267 -6.27 13.70 10.83
C ALA A 267 -4.82 13.92 11.32
N CYS A 268 -4.53 13.63 12.59
CA CYS A 268 -3.17 13.77 13.10
C CYS A 268 -2.23 12.67 12.59
N GLU A 269 -2.71 11.45 12.38
CA GLU A 269 -1.91 10.41 11.74
C GLU A 269 -1.72 10.72 10.25
N TRP A 270 -2.76 11.19 9.56
CA TRP A 270 -2.69 11.65 8.17
C TRP A 270 -1.59 12.70 7.99
N GLN A 271 -1.64 13.78 8.77
CA GLN A 271 -0.64 14.83 8.72
C GLN A 271 0.77 14.36 9.13
N SER A 272 0.88 13.31 9.95
CA SER A 272 2.17 12.84 10.44
C SER A 272 3.06 12.20 9.38
N PHE A 273 2.48 11.80 8.24
CA PHE A 273 3.20 11.26 7.10
C PHE A 273 3.79 12.34 6.21
N VAL A 274 3.21 13.55 6.20
CA VAL A 274 3.68 14.67 5.39
C VAL A 274 5.17 14.93 5.65
N ASN A 275 5.99 14.80 4.61
CA ASN A 275 7.44 14.99 4.66
C ASN A 275 8.17 14.05 5.64
N ASN A 276 7.62 12.86 5.91
CA ASN A 276 8.18 11.86 6.82
C ASN A 276 8.21 10.46 6.18
N GLN A 277 9.04 10.32 5.15
CA GLN A 277 9.17 9.09 4.34
C GLN A 277 9.43 7.84 5.19
N ALA A 278 10.31 7.93 6.19
CA ALA A 278 10.66 6.79 7.03
C ALA A 278 9.48 6.29 7.86
N LYS A 279 8.65 7.22 8.39
CA LYS A 279 7.42 6.84 9.10
C LYS A 279 6.43 6.19 8.14
N LEU A 280 6.22 6.79 6.96
CA LEU A 280 5.32 6.28 5.93
C LEU A 280 5.67 4.84 5.55
N GLN A 281 6.92 4.61 5.13
CA GLN A 281 7.44 3.30 4.74
C GLN A 281 7.26 2.26 5.85
N SER A 282 7.60 2.62 7.10
CA SER A 282 7.49 1.71 8.24
C SER A 282 6.04 1.34 8.55
N ALA A 283 5.14 2.34 8.60
CA ALA A 283 3.74 2.14 8.92
C ALA A 283 3.00 1.36 7.82
N PHE A 284 3.19 1.75 6.55
CA PHE A 284 2.59 1.05 5.41
C PHE A 284 3.06 -0.40 5.34
N LYS A 285 4.37 -0.66 5.48
CA LYS A 285 4.90 -2.03 5.51
C LYS A 285 4.26 -2.87 6.62
N ALA A 286 4.16 -2.32 7.84
CA ALA A 286 3.56 -3.04 8.96
C ALA A 286 2.08 -3.34 8.74
N ALA A 287 1.32 -2.38 8.20
CA ALA A 287 -0.10 -2.55 7.94
C ALA A 287 -0.37 -3.52 6.77
N MET A 288 0.41 -3.44 5.69
CA MET A 288 0.37 -4.38 4.57
C MET A 288 0.71 -5.80 5.02
N ARG A 289 1.71 -6.00 5.89
CA ARG A 289 2.03 -7.32 6.45
C ARG A 289 0.85 -7.94 7.18
N LYS A 290 0.08 -7.12 7.92
CA LYS A 290 -1.13 -7.58 8.63
C LYS A 290 -2.28 -7.88 7.66
N MET A 291 -2.49 -7.02 6.66
CA MET A 291 -3.52 -7.20 5.64
C MET A 291 -3.28 -8.45 4.79
N ALA A 292 -2.05 -8.67 4.34
CA ALA A 292 -1.69 -9.77 3.46
C ALA A 292 -1.93 -11.16 4.08
N VAL A 293 -2.10 -11.27 5.40
CA VAL A 293 -2.32 -12.53 6.12
C VAL A 293 -3.69 -12.62 6.78
N LEU A 294 -4.64 -11.74 6.45
CA LEU A 294 -6.02 -11.88 6.92
C LEU A 294 -6.58 -13.25 6.54
N GLY A 295 -7.16 -13.95 7.51
CA GLY A 295 -7.65 -15.32 7.35
C GLY A 295 -6.62 -16.43 7.60
N HIS A 296 -5.33 -16.09 7.80
CA HIS A 296 -4.24 -17.07 7.88
C HIS A 296 -3.40 -16.95 9.15
N ASP A 297 -2.84 -18.08 9.60
CA ASP A 297 -1.82 -18.11 10.65
C ASP A 297 -0.44 -17.96 10.01
N ILE A 298 0.15 -16.77 10.11
CA ILE A 298 1.47 -16.44 9.56
C ILE A 298 2.58 -17.42 10.00
N ASN A 299 2.44 -18.07 11.16
CA ASN A 299 3.42 -19.05 11.65
C ASN A 299 3.40 -20.38 10.87
N GLN A 300 2.38 -20.61 10.06
CA GLN A 300 2.24 -21.78 9.18
C GLN A 300 2.63 -21.47 7.73
N MET A 301 3.09 -20.25 7.46
CA MET A 301 3.48 -19.78 6.14
C MET A 301 5.00 -19.71 6.02
N ALA A 302 5.52 -19.92 4.81
CA ALA A 302 6.95 -19.75 4.53
C ALA A 302 7.27 -18.27 4.29
N ASP A 303 8.21 -17.71 5.04
CA ASP A 303 8.70 -16.35 4.80
C ASP A 303 9.62 -16.33 3.57
N CYS A 304 9.11 -15.74 2.49
CA CYS A 304 9.76 -15.59 1.20
C CYS A 304 10.07 -14.11 0.90
N SER A 305 10.14 -13.27 1.93
CA SER A 305 10.36 -11.82 1.78
C SER A 305 11.73 -11.47 1.20
N ASP A 306 12.69 -12.40 1.25
CA ASP A 306 14.02 -12.23 0.64
C ASP A 306 14.00 -12.25 -0.89
N LEU A 307 12.88 -12.63 -1.51
CA LEU A 307 12.70 -12.60 -2.96
C LEU A 307 12.21 -11.25 -3.48
N ILE A 308 11.59 -10.44 -2.61
CA ILE A 308 11.09 -9.12 -2.98
C ILE A 308 12.28 -8.20 -3.25
N PRO A 309 12.41 -7.58 -4.44
CA PRO A 309 13.49 -6.65 -4.71
C PRO A 309 13.56 -5.51 -3.68
N VAL A 310 14.77 -5.03 -3.41
CA VAL A 310 14.94 -3.81 -2.61
C VAL A 310 14.50 -2.63 -3.47
N PRO A 311 13.46 -1.86 -3.07
CA PRO A 311 12.98 -0.76 -3.89
C PRO A 311 14.03 0.33 -4.04
N LYS A 312 13.97 1.08 -5.14
CA LYS A 312 14.86 2.22 -5.36
C LYS A 312 14.58 3.27 -4.27
N GLY A 313 15.62 3.66 -3.53
CA GLY A 313 15.50 4.71 -2.52
C GLY A 313 15.08 6.06 -3.13
N LEU A 314 14.27 6.79 -2.37
CA LEU A 314 13.83 8.14 -2.70
C LEU A 314 14.16 9.07 -1.53
N ASN A 315 14.76 10.21 -1.83
CA ASN A 315 15.04 11.26 -0.85
C ASN A 315 14.55 12.59 -1.40
N VAL A 316 13.23 12.71 -1.51
CA VAL A 316 12.55 13.94 -1.92
C VAL A 316 11.72 14.45 -0.75
N ALA A 317 11.72 15.76 -0.57
CA ALA A 317 10.84 16.40 0.41
C ALA A 317 9.45 16.56 -0.20
N ALA A 318 8.40 16.51 0.63
CA ALA A 318 7.08 16.92 0.19
C ALA A 318 7.10 18.41 -0.18
N THR A 319 6.47 18.76 -1.30
CA THR A 319 6.43 20.14 -1.80
C THR A 319 5.04 20.52 -2.26
N PHE A 320 4.68 21.79 -2.07
CA PHE A 320 3.44 22.29 -2.65
C PHE A 320 3.56 22.34 -4.18
N PRO A 321 2.51 21.94 -4.92
CA PRO A 321 2.41 22.17 -6.35
C PRO A 321 2.55 23.67 -6.68
N PRO A 322 2.99 24.03 -7.91
CA PRO A 322 3.19 25.43 -8.27
C PRO A 322 1.92 26.27 -8.08
N GLY A 323 2.06 27.40 -7.39
CA GLY A 323 0.96 28.32 -7.11
C GLY A 323 0.20 28.05 -5.81
N LEU A 324 0.45 26.91 -5.15
CA LEU A 324 -0.13 26.57 -3.85
C LEU A 324 0.88 26.72 -2.72
N THR A 325 0.39 26.97 -1.51
CA THR A 325 1.20 27.24 -0.32
C THR A 325 0.52 26.68 0.94
N ASN A 326 1.18 26.86 2.09
CA ASN A 326 0.56 26.60 3.39
C ASN A 326 -0.77 27.34 3.62
N ALA A 327 -1.05 28.44 2.91
CA ALA A 327 -2.31 29.16 3.03
C ALA A 327 -3.51 28.38 2.47
N ASP A 328 -3.24 27.39 1.61
CA ASP A 328 -4.25 26.60 0.91
C ASP A 328 -4.58 25.30 1.67
N ILE A 329 -3.87 25.03 2.77
CA ILE A 329 -4.11 23.87 3.64
C ILE A 329 -5.35 24.07 4.51
N GLU A 330 -6.21 23.05 4.51
CA GLU A 330 -7.29 22.92 5.49
C GLU A 330 -6.80 22.14 6.70
N GLN A 331 -6.16 22.84 7.63
CA GLN A 331 -5.62 22.26 8.87
C GLN A 331 -6.69 21.48 9.65
N ALA A 332 -6.42 20.22 9.96
CA ALA A 332 -7.32 19.37 10.74
C ALA A 332 -6.70 18.74 11.98
N CYS A 333 -5.39 18.45 12.01
CA CYS A 333 -4.76 17.95 13.23
C CYS A 333 -4.77 19.04 14.30
N ALA A 334 -5.44 18.78 15.43
CA ALA A 334 -5.60 19.75 16.51
C ALA A 334 -4.34 19.94 17.37
N THR A 335 -3.42 18.98 17.36
CA THR A 335 -2.26 18.95 18.27
C THR A 335 -0.97 19.49 17.65
N THR A 336 -0.89 19.50 16.32
CA THR A 336 0.34 19.84 15.60
C THR A 336 -0.01 20.66 14.36
N PRO A 337 0.58 21.86 14.16
CA PRO A 337 0.35 22.61 12.92
C PRO A 337 0.95 21.88 11.71
N PHE A 338 0.33 22.04 10.54
CA PHE A 338 0.85 21.52 9.27
C PHE A 338 2.27 22.08 9.02
N PRO A 339 3.22 21.24 8.58
CA PRO A 339 4.60 21.67 8.36
C PRO A 339 4.68 22.78 7.30
N THR A 340 5.59 23.74 7.49
CA THR A 340 5.93 24.70 6.44
C THR A 340 6.81 24.02 5.40
N LEU A 341 6.35 23.97 4.15
CA LEU A 341 7.03 23.29 3.05
C LEU A 341 7.31 24.28 1.91
N SER A 342 8.25 23.95 1.04
CA SER A 342 8.52 24.74 -0.15
C SER A 342 7.47 24.50 -1.23
N THR A 343 7.18 25.54 -2.01
CA THR A 343 6.39 25.46 -3.24
C THR A 343 7.31 25.22 -4.43
N GLN A 344 6.93 24.30 -5.32
CA GLN A 344 7.63 24.08 -6.58
C GLN A 344 7.60 25.36 -7.43
N PRO A 345 8.70 25.72 -8.11
CA PRO A 345 8.73 26.92 -8.94
C PRO A 345 7.92 26.72 -10.22
N GLY A 346 7.44 27.82 -10.81
CA GLY A 346 6.78 27.81 -12.11
C GLY A 346 5.28 28.07 -12.03
N PRO A 347 4.58 28.03 -13.19
CA PRO A 347 3.13 28.12 -13.23
C PRO A 347 2.47 26.81 -12.79
N ALA A 348 1.21 26.88 -12.35
CA ALA A 348 0.38 25.69 -12.10
C ALA A 348 0.35 24.79 -13.35
N THR A 349 0.44 23.47 -13.12
CA THR A 349 0.44 22.44 -14.15
C THR A 349 -0.77 21.53 -14.02
N THR A 350 -1.15 20.88 -15.11
CA THR A 350 -2.14 19.79 -15.09
C THR A 350 -1.40 18.47 -14.95
N ILE A 351 -1.81 17.63 -14.01
CA ILE A 351 -1.25 16.30 -13.81
C ILE A 351 -1.75 15.41 -14.97
N PRO A 352 -0.85 14.70 -15.68
CA PRO A 352 -1.25 13.78 -16.73
C PRO A 352 -1.94 12.55 -16.13
N PRO A 353 -2.88 11.91 -16.87
CA PRO A 353 -3.39 10.62 -16.45
C PRO A 353 -2.28 9.57 -16.48
N VAL A 354 -2.36 8.59 -15.58
CA VAL A 354 -1.56 7.36 -15.65
C VAL A 354 -1.92 6.65 -16.96
N PRO A 355 -0.91 6.30 -17.79
CA PRO A 355 -1.18 5.54 -19.00
C PRO A 355 -1.76 4.15 -18.64
N GLY A 356 -2.94 3.84 -19.16
CA GLY A 356 -3.45 2.46 -19.14
C GLY A 356 -2.62 1.55 -20.04
N SER A 357 -2.88 0.24 -19.93
CA SER A 357 -2.05 -0.81 -20.51
C SER A 357 -2.59 -1.58 -21.70
#